data_AF-G4V7V1-F1
#
_entry.id   AF-G4V7V1-F1
#
_cell.length_a   1.000
_cell.length_b   1.000
_cell.length_c   1.000
_cell.angle_alpha   90.00
_cell.angle_beta   90.00
_cell.angle_gamma   90.00
#
_symmetry.space_group_name_H-M   'P 1'
#
loop_
_entity.id
_entity.type
_entity.pdbx_description
1 polymer ?
#
loop_
_entity_poly.entity_id
_entity_poly.type
_entity_poly.pdbx_seq_one_letter_code
_entity_poly.pdbx_strand_id
1 'polypeptide(L)'
;MSNSDLSGRHGGGLSGAASPDPEEPAFEDESAAILGDDNLDEEEESGENLFGDDMERDYRPIPELDVYEAEGLADPDEDLEELSPNTRAEAEREMRRRDRERLLATGGLRRDLIADLYGEEEEEEIIPARRRRIAERVAAGDEGDLEPEGVLESIENLEDMKGMSVVEWVQQPVTRQEIKNRFKAFLRTFLDENDRNVYAERIVQMARENKHSLHIDYQHLASAEQVLAYFLPEAPQHVLEIFDEAAREVTLTRFPRYDRITNRVHVRINDLPLIEDLRCLRHFHLNQLIRTCGVVTSSSGVLPQLSVVRYNCTKCGCLLGPFIQNQTGSEVKPSTCPDCQSGGPFELSMEQTVYRNYQRITLQESPGKVPAGRLPRSKDAILLDDLVDSCKPGDEIELTGVYTHSYDGSLNTKHGFPVFATVILANNVVRKDDKVAVGTLTDEDTRAILKLSRDERIGDRIFASIAPSVYGHEDIKRGIALALFGGEPKNPGTLNAKCFHCC
;
A
#
# COMPACT_ATOMS: atom_id res chain seq x y z
N MET A 1 -56.33 2.66 0.80
CA MET A 1 -56.28 1.30 1.39
C MET A 1 -54.93 1.21 2.09
N SER A 2 -54.83 1.69 3.34
CA SER A 2 -54.95 0.88 4.58
C SER A 2 -53.88 -0.22 4.62
N ASN A 3 -52.83 -0.13 5.47
CA ASN A 3 -52.86 -0.43 6.93
C ASN A 3 -53.52 -1.82 7.18
N SER A 4 -53.06 -2.79 7.98
CA SER A 4 -52.22 -2.83 9.19
C SER A 4 -52.33 -4.29 9.76
N ASP A 5 -51.54 -4.88 10.66
CA ASP A 5 -50.35 -4.45 11.45
C ASP A 5 -49.70 -5.64 12.22
N LEU A 6 -48.54 -5.41 12.87
CA LEU A 6 -48.05 -6.08 14.12
C LEU A 6 -47.85 -7.63 14.13
N SER A 7 -47.23 -8.31 15.13
CA SER A 7 -46.04 -8.06 16.00
C SER A 7 -45.78 -9.31 16.89
N GLY A 8 -44.56 -9.50 17.41
CA GLY A 8 -44.27 -10.42 18.54
C GLY A 8 -42.77 -10.73 18.67
N ARG A 9 -42.01 -10.27 19.68
CA ARG A 9 -42.02 -10.47 21.16
C ARG A 9 -41.44 -11.80 21.67
N HIS A 10 -40.25 -11.73 22.27
CA HIS A 10 -39.74 -12.35 23.52
C HIS A 10 -38.19 -12.36 23.48
N GLY A 11 -37.42 -12.23 24.57
CA GLY A 11 -37.72 -11.90 25.98
C GLY A 11 -36.50 -12.16 26.90
N GLY A 12 -36.38 -11.41 28.01
CA GLY A 12 -35.34 -11.59 29.07
C GLY A 12 -33.96 -10.96 28.75
N GLY A 13 -33.26 -10.23 29.62
CA GLY A 13 -33.59 -9.76 30.98
C GLY A 13 -33.00 -10.61 32.10
N LEU A 14 -31.90 -10.14 32.72
CA LEU A 14 -31.52 -10.38 34.13
C LEU A 14 -30.33 -9.48 34.52
N SER A 15 -30.26 -9.10 35.80
CA SER A 15 -29.28 -8.18 36.37
C SER A 15 -28.33 -8.86 37.37
N GLY A 16 -27.09 -8.39 37.43
CA GLY A 16 -26.11 -8.66 38.50
C GLY A 16 -25.10 -7.51 38.50
N ALA A 17 -25.09 -6.67 39.52
CA ALA A 17 -24.44 -6.85 40.83
C ALA A 17 -22.99 -6.34 40.79
N ALA A 18 -22.75 -5.22 41.47
CA ALA A 18 -21.45 -4.56 41.54
C ALA A 18 -20.52 -5.21 42.57
N SER A 19 -19.21 -4.98 42.42
CA SER A 19 -18.18 -5.31 43.41
C SER A 19 -17.11 -4.23 43.40
N PRO A 20 -16.87 -3.53 44.52
CA PRO A 20 -15.72 -2.68 44.73
C PRO A 20 -14.85 -3.21 45.89
N ASP A 21 -13.60 -3.58 45.61
CA ASP A 21 -12.58 -3.98 46.59
C ASP A 21 -11.19 -3.89 45.91
N PRO A 22 -10.09 -3.63 46.64
CA PRO A 22 -9.93 -2.68 47.74
C PRO A 22 -8.69 -1.77 47.54
N GLU A 23 -8.40 -0.91 48.51
CA GLU A 23 -7.29 0.07 48.48
C GLU A 23 -5.91 -0.60 48.52
N GLU A 24 -4.99 -0.19 47.63
CA GLU A 24 -3.54 -0.45 47.79
C GLU A 24 -2.86 0.75 48.49
N PRO A 25 -1.84 0.52 49.36
CA PRO A 25 -1.21 1.58 50.14
C PRO A 25 -0.31 2.47 49.29
N ALA A 26 -0.18 3.74 49.70
CA ALA A 26 0.73 4.69 49.07
C ALA A 26 2.19 4.21 49.16
N PHE A 27 2.92 4.34 48.06
CA PHE A 27 4.36 4.07 48.01
C PHE A 27 5.10 5.19 48.76
N GLU A 28 5.94 4.81 49.73
CA GLU A 28 6.79 5.76 50.46
C GLU A 28 7.90 6.27 49.53
N ASP A 29 8.07 7.60 49.46
CA ASP A 29 9.05 8.24 48.59
C ASP A 29 10.43 8.30 49.29
N GLU A 30 11.32 7.37 48.94
CA GLU A 30 12.69 7.28 49.49
C GLU A 30 13.64 8.40 49.02
N SER A 31 13.16 9.42 48.28
CA SER A 31 14.01 10.51 47.77
C SER A 31 14.58 11.47 48.83
N ALA A 32 14.07 11.43 50.07
CA ALA A 32 14.48 12.33 51.16
C ALA A 32 15.91 12.12 51.72
N ALA A 33 16.64 11.06 51.31
CA ALA A 33 17.90 10.66 51.94
C ALA A 33 19.19 11.13 51.22
N ILE A 34 19.11 12.00 50.21
CA ILE A 34 20.26 12.38 49.35
C ILE A 34 20.88 13.76 49.66
N LEU A 35 20.20 14.62 50.41
CA LEU A 35 20.76 15.91 50.83
C LEU A 35 21.36 15.78 52.23
N GLY A 36 22.70 15.71 52.25
CA GLY A 36 23.49 15.61 53.48
C GLY A 36 23.39 16.87 54.33
N ASP A 37 23.05 16.64 55.59
CA ASP A 37 23.28 17.50 56.74
C ASP A 37 24.75 17.97 56.79
N ASP A 38 24.98 19.28 56.81
CA ASP A 38 26.20 19.89 57.35
C ASP A 38 25.97 21.39 57.65
N ASN A 39 25.92 21.71 58.94
CA ASN A 39 26.03 23.05 59.56
C ASN A 39 24.83 24.01 59.44
N LEU A 40 24.00 23.91 60.49
CA LEU A 40 23.15 24.97 61.04
C LEU A 40 23.98 26.17 61.55
N ASP A 41 23.23 27.24 61.85
CA ASP A 41 23.53 28.43 62.66
C ASP A 41 24.05 29.69 61.92
N GLU A 42 23.43 30.82 62.27
CA GLU A 42 23.72 32.22 61.86
C GLU A 42 23.24 32.70 60.46
N GLU A 43 21.92 32.75 60.17
CA GLU A 43 21.30 33.80 59.31
C GLU A 43 19.73 33.85 59.30
N GLU A 44 19.06 33.74 60.46
CA GLU A 44 17.59 33.91 60.56
C GLU A 44 17.16 35.29 61.10
N GLU A 45 17.11 36.33 60.25
CA GLU A 45 16.30 37.55 60.55
C GLU A 45 15.84 38.38 59.32
N SER A 46 16.10 37.92 58.09
CA SER A 46 15.83 38.67 56.84
C SER A 46 14.81 38.03 55.88
N GLY A 47 14.22 36.88 56.24
CA GLY A 47 13.24 36.20 55.40
C GLY A 47 11.90 36.93 55.32
N GLU A 48 11.56 37.49 54.15
CA GLU A 48 10.25 38.06 53.90
C GLU A 48 9.16 36.97 53.95
N ASN A 49 8.11 37.23 54.72
CA ASN A 49 7.13 36.23 55.10
C ASN A 49 6.04 36.11 54.01
N LEU A 50 6.34 35.35 52.95
CA LEU A 50 5.56 35.19 51.70
C LEU A 50 4.07 34.82 51.83
N PHE A 51 3.58 34.52 53.04
CA PHE A 51 2.19 34.15 53.33
C PHE A 51 1.58 34.96 54.49
N GLY A 52 2.17 36.12 54.84
CA GLY A 52 1.64 37.01 55.88
C GLY A 52 0.43 37.85 55.43
N ASP A 53 -0.23 38.50 56.40
CA ASP A 53 -1.42 39.35 56.18
C ASP A 53 -1.20 40.53 55.19
N ASP A 54 0.05 40.85 54.84
CA ASP A 54 0.42 41.89 53.88
C ASP A 54 0.50 41.40 52.41
N MET A 55 0.18 40.13 52.10
CA MET A 55 0.26 39.51 50.76
C MET A 55 -0.43 40.32 49.63
N GLU A 56 -1.46 41.11 49.95
CA GLU A 56 -2.13 42.00 48.98
C GLU A 56 -1.23 43.14 48.46
N ARG A 57 -0.06 43.38 49.07
CA ARG A 57 0.89 44.42 48.63
C ARG A 57 1.72 44.00 47.43
N ASP A 58 2.01 42.70 47.28
CA ASP A 58 2.90 42.18 46.23
C ASP A 58 2.22 42.22 44.85
N TYR A 59 0.89 42.21 44.82
CA TYR A 59 0.08 42.36 43.60
C TYR A 59 -0.16 43.82 43.18
N ARG A 60 0.56 44.79 43.74
CA ARG A 60 0.49 46.18 43.28
C ARG A 60 1.27 46.32 41.97
N PRO A 61 0.64 46.78 40.87
CA PRO A 61 1.37 46.97 39.61
C PRO A 61 2.45 48.03 39.78
N ILE A 62 3.68 47.69 39.39
CA ILE A 62 4.85 48.58 39.38
C ILE A 62 5.15 48.87 37.90
N PRO A 63 4.71 50.03 37.35
CA PRO A 63 4.82 50.31 35.92
C PRO A 63 6.25 50.36 35.37
N GLU A 64 7.24 50.40 36.26
CA GLU A 64 8.68 50.41 35.97
C GLU A 64 9.24 49.00 35.75
N LEU A 65 8.55 47.95 36.23
CA LEU A 65 8.91 46.54 36.05
C LEU A 65 8.03 45.82 35.00
N ASP A 66 6.86 46.38 34.66
CA ASP A 66 5.94 45.87 33.63
C ASP A 66 6.40 46.16 32.17
N VAL A 67 7.66 46.59 31.97
CA VAL A 67 8.23 46.88 30.65
C VAL A 67 9.46 46.00 30.42
N TYR A 68 9.44 45.19 29.35
CA TYR A 68 10.60 44.40 28.94
C TYR A 68 11.81 45.30 28.65
N GLU A 69 13.00 44.89 29.07
CA GLU A 69 14.25 45.55 28.68
C GLU A 69 14.39 45.50 27.14
N ALA A 70 14.67 46.65 26.53
CA ALA A 70 14.73 46.79 25.08
C ALA A 70 15.95 46.09 24.43
N GLU A 71 16.93 45.65 25.23
CA GLU A 71 18.17 45.05 24.75
C GLU A 71 17.98 43.54 24.51
N GLY A 72 17.82 43.15 23.24
CA GLY A 72 17.62 41.75 22.83
C GLY A 72 16.21 41.38 22.37
N LEU A 73 15.27 42.32 22.41
CA LEU A 73 14.02 42.23 21.65
C LEU A 73 14.32 42.44 20.15
N ALA A 74 13.75 41.58 19.30
CA ALA A 74 13.78 41.78 17.85
C ALA A 74 12.93 43.01 17.48
N ASP A 75 13.40 43.79 16.49
CA ASP A 75 12.68 44.97 16.00
C ASP A 75 11.37 44.51 15.33
N PRO A 76 10.17 44.97 15.76
CA PRO A 76 8.90 44.44 15.27
C PRO A 76 8.62 44.64 13.77
N ASP A 77 9.45 45.44 13.07
CA ASP A 77 9.39 45.66 11.63
C ASP A 77 10.46 44.85 10.83
N GLU A 78 11.23 43.94 11.46
CA GLU A 78 12.26 43.14 10.80
C GLU A 78 11.72 41.81 10.22
N ASP A 79 11.29 41.83 8.95
CA ASP A 79 10.90 40.65 8.17
C ASP A 79 12.09 39.69 7.96
N LEU A 80 12.23 38.68 8.82
CA LEU A 80 13.23 37.62 8.68
C LEU A 80 12.90 36.67 7.50
N GLU A 81 13.74 36.67 6.46
CA GLU A 81 13.61 35.76 5.32
C GLU A 81 13.61 34.28 5.73
N GLU A 82 12.76 33.45 5.09
CA GLU A 82 12.69 32.02 5.35
C GLU A 82 14.03 31.33 5.04
N LEU A 83 14.74 30.88 6.08
CA LEU A 83 16.00 30.14 5.92
C LEU A 83 15.80 28.84 5.14
N SER A 84 16.66 28.62 4.13
CA SER A 84 16.69 27.37 3.37
C SER A 84 16.82 26.12 4.27
N PRO A 85 16.30 24.95 3.85
CA PRO A 85 16.41 23.73 4.65
C PRO A 85 17.85 23.37 5.04
N ASN A 86 18.82 23.64 4.17
CA ASN A 86 20.24 23.38 4.42
C ASN A 86 20.83 24.31 5.49
N THR A 87 20.55 25.62 5.42
CA THR A 87 21.02 26.57 6.44
C THR A 87 20.35 26.32 7.79
N ARG A 88 19.08 25.89 7.82
CA ARG A 88 18.43 25.46 9.07
C ARG A 88 19.10 24.22 9.65
N ALA A 89 19.36 23.19 8.85
CA ALA A 89 20.02 21.96 9.30
C ALA A 89 21.45 22.21 9.82
N GLU A 90 22.16 23.18 9.24
CA GLU A 90 23.48 23.62 9.70
C GLU A 90 23.41 24.39 11.02
N ALA A 91 22.46 25.32 11.18
CA ALA A 91 22.22 26.03 12.44
C ALA A 91 21.80 25.10 13.59
N GLU A 92 20.94 24.10 13.32
CA GLU A 92 20.60 23.07 14.31
C GLU A 92 21.78 22.15 14.65
N ARG A 93 22.71 21.91 13.72
CA ARG A 93 23.95 21.17 14.00
C ARG A 93 24.87 21.98 14.92
N GLU A 94 24.97 23.29 14.69
CA GLU A 94 25.78 24.21 15.50
C GLU A 94 25.22 24.39 16.92
N MET A 95 23.91 24.64 17.07
CA MET A 95 23.27 24.72 18.38
C MET A 95 23.39 23.40 19.16
N ARG A 96 23.17 22.25 18.50
CA ARG A 96 23.33 20.93 19.11
C ARG A 96 24.78 20.64 19.53
N ARG A 97 25.78 21.22 18.84
CA ARG A 97 27.20 21.19 19.27
C ARG A 97 27.40 22.03 20.53
N ARG A 98 26.93 23.28 20.54
CA ARG A 98 27.01 24.20 21.69
C ARG A 98 26.32 23.64 22.94
N ASP A 99 25.15 23.02 22.78
CA ASP A 99 24.41 22.44 23.90
C ASP A 99 25.09 21.17 24.43
N ARG A 100 25.66 20.34 23.55
CA ARG A 100 26.52 19.21 23.97
C ARG A 100 27.76 19.72 24.73
N GLU A 101 28.39 20.79 24.27
CA GLU A 101 29.53 21.44 24.97
C GLU A 101 29.10 22.02 26.34
N ARG A 102 27.93 22.67 26.44
CA ARG A 102 27.37 23.16 27.71
C ARG A 102 27.01 22.03 28.69
N LEU A 103 26.42 20.94 28.20
CA LEU A 103 26.09 19.76 29.01
C LEU A 103 27.35 19.03 29.51
N LEU A 104 28.43 19.03 28.72
CA LEU A 104 29.74 18.55 29.15
C LEU A 104 30.41 19.49 30.17
N ALA A 105 30.22 20.81 30.05
CA ALA A 105 30.78 21.81 30.97
C ALA A 105 30.04 21.92 32.32
N THR A 106 28.76 21.54 32.38
CA THR A 106 27.92 21.60 33.59
C THR A 106 27.91 20.32 34.43
N GLY A 107 28.72 19.30 34.06
CA GLY A 107 29.09 18.18 34.93
C GLY A 107 27.96 17.21 35.33
N GLY A 108 26.79 17.31 34.71
CA GLY A 108 25.55 16.77 35.28
C GLY A 108 25.22 15.29 35.07
N LEU A 109 25.90 14.55 34.19
CA LEU A 109 25.53 13.14 33.89
C LEU A 109 26.73 12.18 33.79
N ARG A 110 26.51 10.98 34.34
CA ARG A 110 27.49 9.88 34.42
C ARG A 110 27.91 9.38 33.05
N ARG A 111 29.20 9.08 32.92
CA ARG A 111 29.92 8.79 31.67
C ARG A 111 29.79 7.33 31.18
N ASP A 112 29.08 6.49 31.92
CA ASP A 112 29.14 5.02 31.79
C ASP A 112 27.86 4.36 31.23
N LEU A 113 26.96 5.12 30.57
CA LEU A 113 25.70 4.58 30.02
C LEU A 113 25.43 4.93 28.54
N ILE A 114 26.41 5.48 27.82
CA ILE A 114 26.28 5.85 26.39
C ILE A 114 27.49 5.30 25.60
N ALA A 115 27.75 4.00 25.76
CA ALA A 115 28.72 3.23 24.97
C ALA A 115 28.05 2.19 24.04
N ASP A 116 26.84 1.75 24.36
CA ASP A 116 26.18 0.59 23.71
C ASP A 116 25.15 0.97 22.60
N LEU A 117 25.12 2.22 22.14
CA LEU A 117 24.13 2.70 21.15
C LEU A 117 24.72 3.21 19.83
N TYR A 118 26.05 3.26 19.71
CA TYR A 118 26.77 3.66 18.50
C TYR A 118 28.04 2.80 18.35
N GLY A 119 27.85 1.49 18.24
CA GLY A 119 28.90 0.55 17.87
C GLY A 119 29.10 0.53 16.36
N GLU A 120 30.29 0.89 15.92
CA GLU A 120 30.76 0.67 14.55
C GLU A 120 31.14 -0.81 14.41
N GLU A 121 30.41 -1.58 13.58
CA GLU A 121 30.87 -2.89 13.11
C GLU A 121 30.81 -2.94 11.58
N GLU A 122 31.99 -2.83 10.98
CA GLU A 122 32.24 -3.15 9.57
C GLU A 122 32.17 -4.68 9.39
N GLU A 123 30.99 -5.23 9.08
CA GLU A 123 30.90 -6.65 8.69
C GLU A 123 31.44 -6.86 7.26
N GLU A 124 32.71 -7.28 7.20
CA GLU A 124 33.44 -7.65 5.98
C GLU A 124 32.81 -8.83 5.22
N GLU A 125 33.15 -8.90 3.93
CA GLU A 125 32.68 -9.87 2.93
C GLU A 125 32.82 -11.36 3.35
N ILE A 126 31.72 -12.02 3.70
CA ILE A 126 31.66 -13.50 3.77
C ILE A 126 30.96 -14.09 2.54
N ILE A 127 31.70 -14.18 1.43
CA ILE A 127 31.25 -14.93 0.25
C ILE A 127 31.16 -16.43 0.61
N PRO A 128 29.99 -17.09 0.51
CA PRO A 128 29.85 -18.45 1.00
C PRO A 128 30.70 -19.46 0.21
N ALA A 129 31.64 -20.12 0.89
CA ALA A 129 32.53 -21.16 0.36
C ALA A 129 31.82 -22.40 -0.26
N ARG A 130 30.48 -22.41 -0.25
CA ARG A 130 29.63 -23.40 -0.89
C ARG A 130 29.48 -23.18 -2.42
N ARG A 131 29.59 -21.94 -2.92
CA ARG A 131 29.57 -21.66 -4.37
C ARG A 131 30.86 -22.13 -5.07
N ARG A 132 32.02 -21.94 -4.44
CA ARG A 132 33.34 -22.30 -5.00
C ARG A 132 33.47 -23.82 -5.29
N ARG A 133 33.00 -24.68 -4.37
CA ARG A 133 33.04 -26.14 -4.55
C ARG A 133 32.12 -26.69 -5.64
N ILE A 134 31.10 -25.92 -6.06
CA ILE A 134 30.20 -26.32 -7.16
C ILE A 134 30.88 -25.99 -8.50
N ALA A 135 31.50 -24.82 -8.63
CA ALA A 135 32.32 -24.47 -9.80
C ALA A 135 33.49 -25.45 -9.99
N GLU A 136 34.18 -25.83 -8.91
CA GLU A 136 35.27 -26.82 -8.94
C GLU A 136 34.79 -28.23 -9.37
N ARG A 137 33.55 -28.62 -9.05
CA ARG A 137 32.98 -29.90 -9.51
C ARG A 137 32.60 -29.89 -10.98
N VAL A 138 32.05 -28.79 -11.49
CA VAL A 138 31.75 -28.62 -12.92
C VAL A 138 33.03 -28.59 -13.75
N ALA A 139 34.10 -27.97 -13.24
CA ALA A 139 35.41 -27.96 -13.88
C ALA A 139 36.15 -29.33 -13.83
N ALA A 140 35.67 -30.30 -13.06
CA ALA A 140 36.33 -31.60 -12.87
C ALA A 140 35.87 -32.71 -13.84
N GLY A 141 34.90 -32.44 -14.74
CA GLY A 141 34.57 -33.34 -15.86
C GLY A 141 33.85 -34.64 -15.46
N ASP A 142 33.03 -34.63 -14.42
CA ASP A 142 32.25 -35.80 -13.98
C ASP A 142 30.97 -35.95 -14.85
N GLU A 143 31.15 -36.42 -16.08
CA GLU A 143 30.07 -36.70 -17.04
C GLU A 143 29.27 -37.95 -16.64
N GLY A 144 28.23 -37.76 -15.82
CA GLY A 144 27.21 -38.77 -15.56
C GLY A 144 26.01 -38.63 -16.50
N ASP A 145 25.70 -39.70 -17.25
CA ASP A 145 24.63 -39.76 -18.27
C ASP A 145 23.25 -39.27 -17.75
N LEU A 146 22.94 -38.01 -18.04
CA LEU A 146 21.62 -37.39 -17.91
C LEU A 146 21.29 -36.72 -19.24
N GLU A 147 20.14 -37.05 -19.81
CA GLU A 147 19.68 -36.51 -21.10
C GLU A 147 19.63 -34.97 -21.05
N PRO A 148 20.06 -34.25 -22.11
CA PRO A 148 20.25 -32.80 -22.07
C PRO A 148 18.94 -31.99 -22.20
N GLU A 149 17.94 -32.30 -21.39
CA GLU A 149 16.83 -31.39 -21.09
C GLU A 149 17.14 -30.61 -19.79
N GLY A 150 17.86 -29.48 -19.90
CA GLY A 150 17.87 -28.50 -18.81
C GLY A 150 19.14 -27.68 -18.55
N VAL A 151 20.27 -27.94 -19.22
CA VAL A 151 21.42 -27.01 -19.17
C VAL A 151 21.19 -25.88 -20.19
N LEU A 152 20.20 -25.04 -19.89
CA LEU A 152 20.02 -23.77 -20.59
C LEU A 152 21.10 -22.81 -20.10
N GLU A 153 21.93 -22.32 -21.03
CA GLU A 153 22.97 -21.33 -20.72
C GLU A 153 22.33 -20.10 -20.06
N SER A 154 22.77 -19.77 -18.84
CA SER A 154 22.28 -18.60 -18.12
C SER A 154 22.69 -17.33 -18.86
N ILE A 155 21.72 -16.57 -19.35
CA ILE A 155 21.97 -15.29 -20.01
C ILE A 155 22.32 -14.26 -18.93
N GLU A 156 23.61 -14.03 -18.72
CA GLU A 156 24.11 -13.02 -17.76
C GLU A 156 23.58 -11.61 -18.14
N ASN A 157 23.58 -11.29 -19.44
CA ASN A 157 23.18 -9.99 -19.98
C ASN A 157 21.83 -10.07 -20.70
N LEU A 158 20.73 -9.96 -19.94
CA LEU A 158 19.35 -9.86 -20.48
C LEU A 158 19.14 -8.64 -21.40
N GLU A 159 20.01 -7.64 -21.31
CA GLU A 159 20.02 -6.40 -22.10
C GLU A 159 20.38 -6.62 -23.58
N ASP A 160 21.17 -7.65 -23.91
CA ASP A 160 21.45 -8.00 -25.30
C ASP A 160 20.26 -8.75 -25.91
N MET A 161 19.29 -7.97 -26.40
CA MET A 161 18.09 -8.47 -27.08
C MET A 161 18.39 -9.12 -28.46
N LYS A 162 19.65 -9.18 -28.90
CA LYS A 162 20.09 -9.79 -30.17
C LYS A 162 19.33 -9.29 -31.41
N GLY A 163 18.80 -8.06 -31.35
CA GLY A 163 18.01 -7.43 -32.42
C GLY A 163 16.55 -7.90 -32.55
N MET A 164 16.04 -8.73 -31.63
CA MET A 164 14.62 -9.09 -31.57
C MET A 164 13.77 -8.00 -30.91
N SER A 165 12.45 -8.01 -31.15
CA SER A 165 11.53 -7.19 -30.35
C SER A 165 11.46 -7.69 -28.91
N VAL A 166 11.12 -6.82 -27.96
CA VAL A 166 10.98 -7.19 -26.52
C VAL A 166 9.96 -8.33 -26.35
N VAL A 167 8.88 -8.32 -27.13
CA VAL A 167 7.84 -9.36 -27.12
C VAL A 167 8.42 -10.73 -27.54
N GLU A 168 9.15 -10.79 -28.64
CA GLU A 168 9.78 -12.03 -29.12
C GLU A 168 10.91 -12.49 -28.18
N TRP A 169 11.67 -11.55 -27.60
CA TRP A 169 12.76 -11.84 -26.67
C TRP A 169 12.25 -12.50 -25.39
N VAL A 170 11.20 -11.94 -24.77
CA VAL A 170 10.57 -12.49 -23.55
C VAL A 170 9.90 -13.85 -23.81
N GLN A 171 9.49 -14.15 -25.05
CA GLN A 171 8.93 -15.45 -25.44
C GLN A 171 9.99 -16.56 -25.61
N GLN A 172 11.27 -16.24 -25.80
CA GLN A 172 12.33 -17.26 -25.93
C GLN A 172 12.43 -18.09 -24.64
N PRO A 173 12.55 -19.44 -24.70
CA PRO A 173 12.48 -20.29 -23.52
C PRO A 173 13.63 -20.05 -22.53
N VAL A 174 14.84 -19.74 -23.02
CA VAL A 174 16.00 -19.38 -22.19
C VAL A 174 15.70 -18.09 -21.41
N THR A 175 15.32 -17.03 -22.14
CA THR A 175 15.03 -15.70 -21.60
C THR A 175 13.85 -15.74 -20.62
N ARG A 176 12.78 -16.48 -20.94
CA ARG A 176 11.61 -16.69 -20.07
C ARG A 176 12.02 -17.34 -18.73
N GLN A 177 12.91 -18.32 -18.75
CA GLN A 177 13.40 -18.95 -17.52
C GLN A 177 14.31 -18.02 -16.71
N GLU A 178 15.18 -17.25 -17.35
CA GLU A 178 16.05 -16.30 -16.67
C GLU A 178 15.25 -15.15 -16.01
N ILE A 179 14.29 -14.56 -16.73
CA ILE A 179 13.33 -13.58 -16.18
C ILE A 179 12.59 -14.16 -14.97
N LYS A 180 12.11 -15.41 -15.07
CA LYS A 180 11.45 -16.12 -13.96
C LYS A 180 12.37 -16.32 -12.76
N ASN A 181 13.65 -16.61 -12.99
CA ASN A 181 14.65 -16.78 -11.93
C ASN A 181 14.98 -15.46 -11.23
N ARG A 182 15.10 -14.35 -11.98
CA ARG A 182 15.31 -13.01 -11.40
C ARG A 182 14.10 -12.53 -10.60
N PHE A 183 12.87 -12.74 -11.08
CA PHE A 183 11.67 -12.45 -10.27
C PHE A 183 11.62 -13.28 -8.97
N LYS A 184 12.04 -14.55 -8.99
CA LYS A 184 12.17 -15.36 -7.77
C LYS A 184 13.26 -14.85 -6.83
N ALA A 185 14.38 -14.35 -7.37
CA ALA A 185 15.45 -13.75 -6.58
C ALA A 185 14.94 -12.48 -5.90
N PHE A 186 14.41 -11.53 -6.68
CA PHE A 186 13.78 -10.29 -6.20
C PHE A 186 12.79 -10.53 -5.04
N LEU A 187 11.82 -11.45 -5.20
CA LEU A 187 10.84 -11.79 -4.15
C LEU A 187 11.44 -12.44 -2.88
N ARG A 188 12.71 -12.84 -2.91
CA ARG A 188 13.43 -13.49 -1.80
C ARG A 188 14.55 -12.64 -1.20
N THR A 189 15.09 -11.68 -1.93
CA THR A 189 16.28 -10.89 -1.54
C THR A 189 16.02 -9.40 -1.42
N PHE A 190 14.87 -8.89 -1.85
CA PHE A 190 14.55 -7.46 -1.72
C PHE A 190 14.32 -7.10 -0.25
N LEU A 191 15.20 -6.23 0.26
CA LEU A 191 15.11 -5.59 1.56
C LEU A 191 14.64 -4.14 1.39
N ASP A 192 13.84 -3.67 2.34
CA ASP A 192 13.46 -2.26 2.47
C ASP A 192 14.61 -1.40 3.03
N GLU A 193 14.41 -0.08 3.10
CA GLU A 193 15.31 0.84 3.84
C GLU A 193 15.55 0.45 5.31
N ASN A 194 14.64 -0.35 5.88
CA ASN A 194 14.66 -0.89 7.24
C ASN A 194 15.19 -2.34 7.35
N ASP A 195 15.88 -2.86 6.33
CA ASP A 195 16.39 -4.26 6.23
C ASP A 195 15.33 -5.36 6.37
N ARG A 196 14.05 -5.03 6.17
CA ARG A 196 12.93 -6.00 6.21
C ARG A 196 12.62 -6.53 4.83
N ASN A 197 12.38 -7.84 4.73
CA ASN A 197 11.93 -8.47 3.49
C ASN A 197 10.44 -8.18 3.23
N VAL A 198 10.11 -7.01 2.68
CA VAL A 198 8.72 -6.56 2.45
C VAL A 198 7.86 -7.62 1.75
N TYR A 199 8.39 -8.25 0.70
CA TYR A 199 7.67 -9.28 -0.06
C TYR A 199 7.52 -10.60 0.69
N ALA A 200 8.44 -10.92 1.60
CA ALA A 200 8.31 -12.07 2.48
C ALA A 200 7.09 -11.94 3.39
N GLU A 201 6.87 -10.74 3.93
CA GLU A 201 5.75 -10.43 4.83
C GLU A 201 4.43 -10.29 4.05
N ARG A 202 4.43 -9.58 2.91
CA ARG A 202 3.24 -9.49 2.03
C ARG A 202 2.74 -10.85 1.56
N ILE A 203 3.62 -11.80 1.22
CA ILE A 203 3.22 -13.18 0.86
C ILE A 203 2.61 -13.91 2.07
N VAL A 204 3.11 -13.67 3.29
CA VAL A 204 2.53 -14.25 4.52
C VAL A 204 1.16 -13.64 4.81
N GLN A 205 0.98 -12.32 4.65
CA GLN A 205 -0.31 -11.65 4.80
C GLN A 205 -1.34 -12.15 3.77
N MET A 206 -0.96 -12.20 2.49
CA MET A 206 -1.76 -12.76 1.40
C MET A 206 -2.25 -14.18 1.74
N ALA A 207 -1.35 -15.05 2.22
CA ALA A 207 -1.68 -16.41 2.61
C ALA A 207 -2.55 -16.51 3.89
N ARG A 208 -2.41 -15.60 4.86
CA ARG A 208 -3.27 -15.52 6.05
C ARG A 208 -4.70 -15.13 5.70
N GLU A 209 -4.86 -14.22 4.73
CA GLU A 209 -6.16 -13.70 4.30
C GLU A 209 -6.83 -14.54 3.19
N ASN A 210 -6.17 -15.63 2.73
CA ASN A 210 -6.59 -16.45 1.58
C ASN A 210 -6.78 -15.65 0.27
N LYS A 211 -6.08 -14.51 0.14
CA LYS A 211 -6.06 -13.70 -1.08
C LYS A 211 -5.12 -14.33 -2.10
N HIS A 212 -5.42 -14.16 -3.38
CA HIS A 212 -4.57 -14.63 -4.48
C HIS A 212 -3.88 -13.49 -5.23
N SER A 213 -3.73 -12.33 -4.57
CA SER A 213 -3.29 -11.06 -5.15
C SER A 213 -2.05 -10.56 -4.42
N LEU A 214 -0.91 -10.47 -5.12
CA LEU A 214 0.34 -10.00 -4.54
C LEU A 214 0.65 -8.58 -5.04
N HIS A 215 0.59 -7.59 -4.13
CA HIS A 215 0.90 -6.19 -4.45
C HIS A 215 2.41 -5.92 -4.46
N ILE A 216 2.91 -5.47 -5.61
CA ILE A 216 4.32 -5.18 -5.86
C ILE A 216 4.48 -3.74 -6.32
N ASP A 217 5.41 -3.03 -5.69
CA ASP A 217 5.74 -1.65 -6.07
C ASP A 217 6.71 -1.65 -7.25
N TYR A 218 6.40 -0.87 -8.28
CA TYR A 218 7.28 -0.70 -9.44
C TYR A 218 8.64 -0.06 -9.06
N GLN A 219 8.69 0.83 -8.08
CA GLN A 219 9.93 1.50 -7.64
C GLN A 219 10.90 0.51 -7.00
N HIS A 220 10.38 -0.48 -6.27
CA HIS A 220 11.17 -1.57 -5.70
C HIS A 220 11.73 -2.48 -6.79
N LEU A 221 10.94 -2.76 -7.85
CA LEU A 221 11.43 -3.52 -9.00
C LEU A 221 12.50 -2.74 -9.78
N ALA A 222 12.32 -1.44 -9.97
CA ALA A 222 13.26 -0.58 -10.70
C ALA A 222 14.60 -0.38 -9.97
N SER A 223 14.61 -0.36 -8.64
CA SER A 223 15.85 -0.29 -7.84
C SER A 223 16.63 -1.60 -7.85
N ALA A 224 15.95 -2.74 -7.81
CA ALA A 224 16.60 -4.06 -7.79
C ALA A 224 17.01 -4.58 -9.19
N GLU A 225 16.13 -4.49 -10.18
CA GLU A 225 16.29 -5.10 -11.51
C GLU A 225 15.75 -4.15 -12.60
N GLN A 226 16.55 -3.12 -12.94
CA GLN A 226 16.22 -2.09 -13.94
C GLN A 226 15.77 -2.68 -15.29
N VAL A 227 16.36 -3.81 -15.70
CA VAL A 227 16.03 -4.51 -16.95
C VAL A 227 14.60 -5.07 -16.94
N LEU A 228 14.16 -5.63 -15.82
CA LEU A 228 12.79 -6.14 -15.67
C LEU A 228 11.77 -5.00 -15.58
N ALA A 229 12.15 -3.89 -14.94
CA ALA A 229 11.35 -2.68 -14.93
C ALA A 229 11.17 -2.10 -16.35
N TYR A 230 12.18 -2.16 -17.23
CA TYR A 230 12.05 -1.76 -18.63
C TYR A 230 11.14 -2.69 -19.46
N PHE A 231 11.24 -4.01 -19.29
CA PHE A 231 10.42 -4.96 -20.05
C PHE A 231 8.93 -4.96 -19.65
N LEU A 232 8.62 -4.64 -18.39
CA LEU A 232 7.26 -4.73 -17.84
C LEU A 232 6.25 -3.77 -18.54
N PRO A 233 6.55 -2.48 -18.81
CA PRO A 233 5.65 -1.61 -19.56
C PRO A 233 5.51 -1.96 -21.05
N GLU A 234 6.55 -2.47 -21.68
CA GLU A 234 6.60 -2.74 -23.13
C GLU A 234 5.93 -4.07 -23.52
N ALA A 235 6.09 -5.12 -22.70
CA ALA A 235 5.52 -6.44 -22.96
C ALA A 235 4.73 -7.02 -21.75
N PRO A 236 3.79 -6.26 -21.14
CA PRO A 236 3.17 -6.62 -19.86
C PRO A 236 2.45 -7.95 -19.87
N GLN A 237 1.81 -8.34 -20.98
CA GLN A 237 1.04 -9.59 -21.05
C GLN A 237 1.92 -10.82 -20.78
N HIS A 238 3.13 -10.87 -21.34
CA HIS A 238 4.04 -12.00 -21.14
C HIS A 238 4.85 -11.87 -19.85
N VAL A 239 5.29 -10.64 -19.51
CA VAL A 239 6.05 -10.41 -18.28
C VAL A 239 5.21 -10.71 -17.03
N LEU A 240 3.94 -10.30 -16.99
CA LEU A 240 3.03 -10.62 -15.89
C LEU A 240 2.71 -12.12 -15.80
N GLU A 241 2.56 -12.82 -16.94
CA GLU A 241 2.37 -14.29 -16.95
C GLU A 241 3.56 -15.01 -16.29
N ILE A 242 4.79 -14.57 -16.59
CA ILE A 242 6.02 -15.11 -15.99
C ILE A 242 6.12 -14.73 -14.50
N PHE A 243 5.68 -13.53 -14.13
CA PHE A 243 5.71 -13.06 -12.75
C PHE A 243 4.70 -13.80 -11.87
N ASP A 244 3.48 -14.06 -12.38
CA ASP A 244 2.46 -14.89 -11.72
C ASP A 244 2.98 -16.31 -11.45
N GLU A 245 3.68 -16.93 -12.42
CA GLU A 245 4.35 -18.22 -12.22
C GLU A 245 5.44 -18.16 -11.13
N ALA A 246 6.28 -17.11 -11.14
CA ALA A 246 7.35 -16.92 -10.17
C ALA A 246 6.78 -16.71 -8.75
N ALA A 247 5.78 -15.86 -8.60
CA ALA A 247 5.09 -15.58 -7.34
C ALA A 247 4.39 -16.83 -6.77
N ARG A 248 3.74 -17.63 -7.63
CA ARG A 248 3.14 -18.92 -7.25
C ARG A 248 4.20 -19.89 -6.74
N GLU A 249 5.34 -20.04 -7.41
CA GLU A 249 6.42 -20.94 -6.98
C GLU A 249 7.09 -20.49 -5.67
N VAL A 250 7.32 -19.18 -5.47
CA VAL A 250 7.82 -18.65 -4.18
C VAL A 250 6.82 -18.89 -3.05
N THR A 251 5.52 -18.67 -3.31
CA THR A 251 4.44 -18.91 -2.34
C THR A 251 4.34 -20.39 -1.96
N LEU A 252 4.36 -21.30 -2.94
CA LEU A 252 4.33 -22.75 -2.70
C LEU A 252 5.59 -23.28 -1.99
N THR A 253 6.76 -22.66 -2.21
CA THR A 253 8.00 -22.98 -1.48
C THR A 253 7.83 -22.73 0.02
N ARG A 254 7.12 -21.67 0.41
CA ARG A 254 6.85 -21.31 1.82
C ARG A 254 5.65 -22.07 2.39
N PHE A 255 4.59 -22.23 1.60
CA PHE A 255 3.32 -22.83 2.01
C PHE A 255 2.89 -23.95 1.03
N PRO A 256 3.41 -25.18 1.16
CA PRO A 256 3.10 -26.29 0.24
C PRO A 256 1.62 -26.69 0.17
N ARG A 257 0.79 -26.25 1.13
CA ARG A 257 -0.66 -26.52 1.17
C ARG A 257 -1.51 -25.44 0.48
N TYR A 258 -0.89 -24.33 0.05
CA TYR A 258 -1.60 -23.18 -0.54
C TYR A 258 -2.37 -23.54 -1.83
N ASP A 259 -1.87 -24.50 -2.60
CA ASP A 259 -2.48 -25.04 -3.83
C ASP A 259 -3.94 -25.53 -3.66
N ARG A 260 -4.35 -25.85 -2.42
CA ARG A 260 -5.74 -26.24 -2.09
C ARG A 260 -6.72 -25.08 -1.99
N ILE A 261 -6.22 -23.84 -1.91
CA ILE A 261 -7.00 -22.62 -1.73
C ILE A 261 -7.20 -21.96 -3.10
N THR A 262 -6.10 -21.57 -3.76
CA THR A 262 -6.09 -21.14 -5.16
C THR A 262 -4.91 -21.76 -5.91
N ASN A 263 -5.16 -22.17 -7.14
CA ASN A 263 -4.13 -22.67 -8.08
C ASN A 263 -3.38 -21.55 -8.82
N ARG A 264 -3.87 -20.31 -8.71
CA ARG A 264 -3.32 -19.10 -9.32
C ARG A 264 -3.00 -18.05 -8.24
N VAL A 265 -2.00 -17.24 -8.54
CA VAL A 265 -1.60 -16.03 -7.80
C VAL A 265 -1.35 -14.96 -8.88
N HIS A 266 -1.93 -13.78 -8.72
CA HIS A 266 -1.82 -12.67 -9.66
C HIS A 266 -1.01 -11.52 -9.06
N VAL A 267 -0.05 -11.00 -9.82
CA VAL A 267 0.82 -9.90 -9.43
C VAL A 267 0.20 -8.55 -9.79
N ARG A 268 -0.14 -7.78 -8.75
CA ARG A 268 -0.78 -6.47 -8.82
C ARG A 268 0.30 -5.38 -8.74
N ILE A 269 0.53 -4.67 -9.83
CA ILE A 269 1.57 -3.62 -9.90
C ILE A 269 1.02 -2.29 -9.38
N ASN A 270 1.68 -1.76 -8.36
CA ASN A 270 1.46 -0.43 -7.79
C ASN A 270 2.47 0.59 -8.37
N ASP A 271 2.12 1.87 -8.30
CA ASP A 271 3.03 3.02 -8.46
C ASP A 271 3.96 3.09 -9.69
N LEU A 272 3.45 2.68 -10.85
CA LEU A 272 4.09 2.91 -12.16
C LEU A 272 4.33 4.43 -12.39
N PRO A 273 5.56 4.94 -12.52
CA PRO A 273 5.85 6.38 -12.38
C PRO A 273 5.06 7.29 -13.33
N LEU A 274 4.79 6.87 -14.56
CA LEU A 274 3.99 7.63 -15.52
C LEU A 274 2.49 7.56 -15.19
N ILE A 275 1.82 8.72 -15.09
CA ILE A 275 0.36 8.83 -15.03
C ILE A 275 -0.12 9.44 -16.35
N GLU A 276 -1.04 8.76 -17.03
CA GLU A 276 -1.68 9.24 -18.25
C GLU A 276 -3.13 9.66 -18.01
N ASP A 277 -3.56 10.75 -18.66
CA ASP A 277 -4.97 11.12 -18.72
C ASP A 277 -5.67 10.35 -19.85
N LEU A 278 -6.93 9.93 -19.65
CA LEU A 278 -7.71 9.16 -20.64
C LEU A 278 -7.78 9.83 -22.03
N ARG A 279 -7.64 11.15 -22.09
CA ARG A 279 -7.62 11.96 -23.32
C ARG A 279 -6.36 11.75 -24.16
N CYS A 280 -5.25 11.39 -23.52
CA CYS A 280 -3.92 11.26 -24.13
C CYS A 280 -3.69 9.87 -24.75
N LEU A 281 -4.51 8.88 -24.40
CA LEU A 281 -4.47 7.54 -24.97
C LEU A 281 -4.60 7.57 -26.51
N ARG A 282 -3.61 6.99 -27.17
CA ARG A 282 -3.41 6.92 -28.64
C ARG A 282 -2.86 5.54 -29.02
N HIS A 283 -2.71 5.30 -30.33
CA HIS A 283 -2.19 4.04 -30.88
C HIS A 283 -0.79 3.65 -30.37
N PHE A 284 0.03 4.62 -29.94
CA PHE A 284 1.36 4.37 -29.36
C PHE A 284 1.31 3.46 -28.13
N HIS A 285 0.31 3.67 -27.26
CA HIS A 285 0.16 2.96 -25.99
C HIS A 285 -0.50 1.56 -26.15
N LEU A 286 -0.70 1.08 -27.38
CA LEU A 286 -1.36 -0.20 -27.62
C LEU A 286 -0.51 -1.37 -27.12
N ASN A 287 -1.12 -2.25 -26.35
CA ASN A 287 -0.53 -3.41 -25.68
C ASN A 287 0.53 -3.08 -24.60
N GLN A 288 0.76 -1.80 -24.29
CA GLN A 288 1.63 -1.35 -23.21
C GLN A 288 0.88 -1.25 -21.86
N LEU A 289 1.63 -1.23 -20.76
CA LEU A 289 1.10 -1.01 -19.41
C LEU A 289 0.94 0.49 -19.15
N ILE A 290 -0.29 0.93 -18.88
CA ILE A 290 -0.64 2.31 -18.57
C ILE A 290 -1.16 2.42 -17.14
N ARG A 291 -0.94 3.58 -16.50
CA ARG A 291 -1.60 3.98 -15.25
C ARG A 291 -2.44 5.23 -15.52
N THR A 292 -3.73 5.16 -15.25
CA THR A 292 -4.70 6.22 -15.56
C THR A 292 -5.62 6.50 -14.38
N CYS A 293 -6.01 7.76 -14.20
CA CYS A 293 -6.96 8.17 -13.15
C CYS A 293 -8.31 8.57 -13.74
N GLY A 294 -9.40 8.24 -13.05
CA GLY A 294 -10.74 8.68 -13.43
C GLY A 294 -11.80 8.33 -12.40
N VAL A 295 -13.06 8.67 -12.72
CA VAL A 295 -14.24 8.34 -11.93
C VAL A 295 -14.99 7.20 -12.60
N VAL A 296 -15.41 6.20 -11.83
CA VAL A 296 -16.24 5.10 -12.34
C VAL A 296 -17.67 5.61 -12.54
N THR A 297 -18.18 5.61 -13.76
CA THR A 297 -19.55 6.11 -14.06
C THR A 297 -20.60 5.01 -14.09
N SER A 298 -20.21 3.80 -14.45
CA SER A 298 -21.06 2.60 -14.39
C SER A 298 -20.22 1.35 -14.24
N SER A 299 -20.79 0.35 -13.60
CA SER A 299 -20.26 -1.01 -13.49
C SER A 299 -21.33 -1.99 -13.94
N SER A 300 -20.94 -3.05 -14.65
CA SER A 300 -21.80 -4.21 -14.82
C SER A 300 -21.93 -4.96 -13.49
N GLY A 301 -22.98 -5.78 -13.36
CA GLY A 301 -22.93 -6.88 -12.38
C GLY A 301 -21.75 -7.82 -12.69
N VAL A 302 -21.33 -8.59 -11.69
CA VAL A 302 -20.34 -9.65 -11.87
C VAL A 302 -20.95 -10.79 -12.68
N LEU A 303 -20.27 -11.20 -13.76
CA LEU A 303 -20.71 -12.26 -14.66
C LEU A 303 -19.62 -13.36 -14.73
N PRO A 304 -19.99 -14.66 -14.79
CA PRO A 304 -19.03 -15.72 -15.03
C PRO A 304 -18.62 -15.75 -16.51
N GLN A 305 -17.32 -15.61 -16.78
CA GLN A 305 -16.72 -15.76 -18.11
C GLN A 305 -15.97 -17.09 -18.21
N LEU A 306 -16.00 -17.73 -19.38
CA LEU A 306 -15.18 -18.91 -19.66
C LEU A 306 -13.68 -18.54 -19.66
N SER A 307 -12.86 -19.28 -18.91
CA SER A 307 -11.39 -19.16 -18.89
C SER A 307 -10.74 -20.33 -19.65
N VAL A 308 -11.10 -21.57 -19.29
CA VAL A 308 -10.63 -22.79 -19.97
C VAL A 308 -11.85 -23.54 -20.48
N VAL A 309 -11.92 -23.73 -21.78
CA VAL A 309 -13.05 -24.31 -22.48
C VAL A 309 -12.73 -25.74 -22.93
N ARG A 310 -13.69 -26.65 -22.70
CA ARG A 310 -13.72 -27.97 -23.31
C ARG A 310 -15.02 -28.15 -24.07
N TYR A 311 -14.96 -28.84 -25.20
CA TYR A 311 -16.12 -29.10 -26.05
C TYR A 311 -16.33 -30.60 -26.24
N ASN A 312 -17.58 -31.05 -26.27
CA ASN A 312 -17.94 -32.42 -26.62
C ASN A 312 -18.16 -32.51 -28.14
N CYS A 313 -17.53 -33.48 -28.81
CA CYS A 313 -17.86 -33.77 -30.21
C CYS A 313 -19.14 -34.60 -30.30
N THR A 314 -20.18 -34.03 -30.91
CA THR A 314 -21.50 -34.68 -31.07
C THR A 314 -21.48 -36.01 -31.84
N LYS A 315 -20.44 -36.29 -32.65
CA LYS A 315 -20.37 -37.50 -33.49
C LYS A 315 -19.69 -38.69 -32.82
N CYS A 316 -18.68 -38.46 -31.98
CA CYS A 316 -17.91 -39.53 -31.32
C CYS A 316 -17.95 -39.47 -29.79
N GLY A 317 -18.53 -38.42 -29.19
CA GLY A 317 -18.56 -38.21 -27.74
C GLY A 317 -17.23 -37.76 -27.12
N CYS A 318 -16.16 -37.57 -27.90
CA CYS A 318 -14.85 -37.19 -27.38
C CYS A 318 -14.82 -35.75 -26.83
N LEU A 319 -14.08 -35.56 -25.74
CA LEU A 319 -13.75 -34.29 -25.11
C LEU A 319 -12.59 -33.60 -25.83
N LEU A 320 -12.89 -32.48 -26.47
CA LEU A 320 -11.95 -31.60 -27.16
C LEU A 320 -11.45 -30.48 -26.22
N GLY A 321 -10.18 -30.12 -26.37
CA GLY A 321 -9.51 -29.07 -25.58
C GLY A 321 -8.44 -29.65 -24.66
N PRO A 322 -7.94 -28.86 -23.69
CA PRO A 322 -8.42 -27.54 -23.29
C PRO A 322 -8.10 -26.42 -24.31
N PHE A 323 -9.05 -25.51 -24.49
CA PHE A 323 -8.85 -24.24 -25.21
C PHE A 323 -8.86 -23.09 -24.22
N ILE A 324 -7.86 -22.22 -24.26
CA ILE A 324 -7.81 -21.02 -23.41
C ILE A 324 -8.56 -19.90 -24.12
N GLN A 325 -9.56 -19.32 -23.46
CA GLN A 325 -10.34 -18.22 -24.01
C GLN A 325 -9.66 -16.88 -23.70
N ASN A 326 -8.93 -16.36 -24.70
CA ASN A 326 -8.36 -15.02 -24.63
C ASN A 326 -9.47 -13.96 -24.70
N GLN A 327 -9.19 -12.78 -24.14
CA GLN A 327 -10.15 -11.66 -24.09
C GLN A 327 -10.31 -10.93 -25.44
N THR A 328 -9.50 -11.31 -26.43
CA THR A 328 -9.36 -10.68 -27.75
C THR A 328 -10.52 -10.97 -28.71
N GLY A 329 -11.76 -10.81 -28.24
CA GLY A 329 -12.99 -10.69 -29.05
C GLY A 329 -13.48 -11.92 -29.83
N SER A 330 -12.64 -12.94 -30.05
CA SER A 330 -12.99 -14.14 -30.83
C SER A 330 -13.26 -15.35 -29.93
N GLU A 331 -14.41 -16.00 -30.12
CA GLU A 331 -14.73 -17.27 -29.48
C GLU A 331 -13.83 -18.37 -30.03
N VAL A 332 -13.00 -18.99 -29.17
CA VAL A 332 -12.12 -20.09 -29.57
C VAL A 332 -12.97 -21.36 -29.69
N LYS A 333 -13.26 -21.75 -30.93
CA LYS A 333 -13.98 -23.00 -31.27
C LYS A 333 -13.05 -23.96 -32.01
N PRO A 334 -13.00 -25.26 -31.65
CA PRO A 334 -12.28 -26.25 -32.44
C PRO A 334 -12.84 -26.28 -33.86
N SER A 335 -11.95 -26.37 -34.85
CA SER A 335 -12.35 -26.53 -36.26
C SER A 335 -12.64 -28.00 -36.61
N THR A 336 -11.91 -28.94 -36.01
CA THR A 336 -11.94 -30.38 -36.32
C THR A 336 -11.74 -31.21 -35.05
N CYS A 337 -12.48 -32.30 -34.88
CA CYS A 337 -12.21 -33.31 -33.84
C CYS A 337 -11.02 -34.20 -34.27
N PRO A 338 -10.02 -34.46 -33.42
CA PRO A 338 -8.88 -35.30 -33.77
C PRO A 338 -9.29 -36.76 -34.03
N ASP A 339 -10.19 -37.32 -33.21
CA ASP A 339 -10.56 -38.74 -33.26
C ASP A 339 -11.38 -39.12 -34.50
N CYS A 340 -12.38 -38.30 -34.85
CA CYS A 340 -13.31 -38.60 -35.95
C CYS A 340 -13.14 -37.69 -37.17
N GLN A 341 -12.13 -36.81 -37.15
CA GLN A 341 -11.78 -35.85 -38.22
C GLN A 341 -12.96 -35.00 -38.72
N SER A 342 -14.00 -34.81 -37.90
CA SER A 342 -15.22 -34.13 -38.31
C SER A 342 -15.23 -32.67 -37.86
N GLY A 343 -15.73 -31.78 -38.73
CA GLY A 343 -15.82 -30.34 -38.50
C GLY A 343 -17.02 -29.88 -37.65
N GLY A 344 -17.42 -30.68 -36.67
CA GLY A 344 -18.55 -30.37 -35.78
C GLY A 344 -19.92 -30.84 -36.27
N PRO A 345 -21.02 -30.47 -35.56
CA PRO A 345 -21.06 -29.49 -34.46
C PRO A 345 -20.39 -29.95 -33.16
N PHE A 346 -20.00 -28.97 -32.34
CA PHE A 346 -19.36 -29.16 -31.04
C PHE A 346 -20.19 -28.46 -29.95
N GLU A 347 -20.42 -29.14 -28.83
CA GLU A 347 -21.20 -28.62 -27.70
C GLU A 347 -20.29 -28.25 -26.53
N LEU A 348 -20.66 -27.27 -25.71
CA LEU A 348 -19.86 -26.82 -24.57
C LEU A 348 -19.96 -27.82 -23.40
N SER A 349 -18.83 -28.27 -22.86
CA SER A 349 -18.78 -29.24 -21.75
C SER A 349 -18.79 -28.54 -20.38
N MET A 350 -19.99 -28.22 -19.89
CA MET A 350 -20.21 -27.39 -18.69
C MET A 350 -19.52 -27.90 -17.41
N GLU A 351 -19.32 -29.22 -17.29
CA GLU A 351 -18.72 -29.85 -16.11
C GLU A 351 -17.19 -29.68 -16.03
N GLN A 352 -16.53 -29.52 -17.17
CA GLN A 352 -15.06 -29.47 -17.26
C GLN A 352 -14.53 -28.11 -17.73
N THR A 353 -15.42 -27.16 -18.03
CA THR A 353 -15.07 -25.77 -18.32
C THR A 353 -14.77 -25.01 -17.04
N VAL A 354 -13.63 -24.31 -16.99
CA VAL A 354 -13.28 -23.44 -15.86
C VAL A 354 -13.78 -22.04 -16.15
N TYR A 355 -14.60 -21.50 -15.24
CA TYR A 355 -15.09 -20.13 -15.27
C TYR A 355 -14.17 -19.21 -14.44
N ARG A 356 -14.20 -17.91 -14.73
CA ARG A 356 -13.62 -16.82 -13.94
C ARG A 356 -14.64 -15.69 -13.77
N ASN A 357 -14.42 -14.82 -12.79
CA ASN A 357 -15.24 -13.62 -12.64
C ASN A 357 -14.87 -12.58 -13.71
N TYR A 358 -15.87 -11.89 -14.24
CA TYR A 358 -15.73 -10.80 -15.20
C TYR A 358 -16.65 -9.65 -14.81
N GLN A 359 -16.11 -8.43 -14.83
CA GLN A 359 -16.88 -7.20 -14.67
C GLN A 359 -16.36 -6.15 -15.64
N ARG A 360 -17.27 -5.38 -16.25
CA ARG A 360 -16.91 -4.25 -17.11
C ARG A 360 -17.28 -2.96 -16.40
N ILE A 361 -16.35 -2.02 -16.35
CA ILE A 361 -16.55 -0.69 -15.79
C ILE A 361 -16.33 0.38 -16.87
N THR A 362 -17.01 1.51 -16.74
CA THR A 362 -16.78 2.70 -17.58
C THR A 362 -16.06 3.76 -16.76
N LEU A 363 -14.81 4.04 -17.10
CA LEU A 363 -13.98 5.06 -16.48
C LEU A 363 -14.12 6.39 -17.24
N GLN A 364 -14.33 7.50 -16.54
CA GLN A 364 -14.40 8.85 -17.11
C GLN A 364 -13.30 9.74 -16.54
N GLU A 365 -12.81 10.72 -17.33
CA GLU A 365 -11.89 11.76 -16.83
C GLU A 365 -12.46 12.46 -15.56
N SER A 366 -11.67 12.56 -14.47
CA SER A 366 -12.09 13.33 -13.29
C SER A 366 -12.41 14.78 -13.67
N PRO A 367 -13.53 15.35 -13.20
CA PRO A 367 -14.05 16.62 -13.71
C PRO A 367 -13.07 17.79 -13.58
N GLY A 368 -12.25 17.82 -12.51
CA GLY A 368 -11.22 18.85 -12.31
C GLY A 368 -10.04 18.80 -13.28
N LYS A 369 -9.80 17.67 -13.97
CA LYS A 369 -8.76 17.53 -15.01
C LYS A 369 -9.27 17.84 -16.42
N VAL A 370 -10.58 17.95 -16.62
CA VAL A 370 -11.17 18.13 -17.95
C VAL A 370 -10.88 19.56 -18.45
N PRO A 371 -10.30 19.74 -19.66
CA PRO A 371 -10.08 21.08 -20.20
C PRO A 371 -11.40 21.85 -20.35
N ALA A 372 -11.43 23.09 -19.85
CA ALA A 372 -12.62 23.92 -19.83
C ALA A 372 -13.33 24.01 -21.20
N GLY A 373 -14.65 23.85 -21.19
CA GLY A 373 -15.48 23.86 -22.41
C GLY A 373 -15.39 22.62 -23.29
N ARG A 374 -14.60 21.59 -22.93
CA ARG A 374 -14.58 20.30 -23.65
C ARG A 374 -15.36 19.24 -22.89
N LEU A 375 -16.00 18.34 -23.65
CA LEU A 375 -16.62 17.15 -23.08
C LEU A 375 -15.54 16.20 -22.51
N PRO A 376 -15.74 15.61 -21.32
CA PRO A 376 -14.89 14.53 -20.80
C PRO A 376 -14.92 13.31 -21.73
N ARG A 377 -13.81 12.58 -21.84
CA ARG A 377 -13.81 11.25 -22.48
C ARG A 377 -14.05 10.16 -21.43
N SER A 378 -14.56 9.04 -21.91
CA SER A 378 -14.67 7.79 -21.18
C SER A 378 -13.98 6.66 -21.94
N LYS A 379 -13.58 5.63 -21.18
CA LYS A 379 -13.00 4.38 -21.68
C LYS A 379 -13.58 3.21 -20.88
N ASP A 380 -13.76 2.08 -21.56
CA ASP A 380 -14.11 0.83 -20.90
C ASP A 380 -12.86 0.19 -20.30
N ALA A 381 -12.99 -0.32 -19.07
CA ALA A 381 -12.02 -1.23 -18.48
C ALA A 381 -12.69 -2.55 -18.05
N ILE A 382 -11.92 -3.63 -18.11
CA ILE A 382 -12.34 -4.97 -17.68
C ILE A 382 -11.59 -5.32 -16.39
N LEU A 383 -12.36 -5.69 -15.37
CA LEU A 383 -11.88 -6.26 -14.11
C LEU A 383 -12.12 -7.77 -14.14
N LEU A 384 -11.18 -8.53 -13.58
CA LEU A 384 -11.15 -9.99 -13.62
C LEU A 384 -10.86 -10.56 -12.23
N ASP A 385 -11.32 -11.79 -11.99
CA ASP A 385 -10.95 -12.61 -10.84
C ASP A 385 -11.21 -11.91 -9.49
N ASP A 386 -10.17 -11.48 -8.76
CA ASP A 386 -10.21 -10.71 -7.49
C ASP A 386 -10.59 -9.23 -7.63
N LEU A 387 -10.39 -8.63 -8.81
CA LEU A 387 -10.63 -7.20 -9.01
C LEU A 387 -12.12 -6.83 -9.15
N VAL A 388 -13.01 -7.82 -9.25
CA VAL A 388 -14.45 -7.54 -9.35
C VAL A 388 -15.01 -7.01 -8.03
N ASP A 389 -15.97 -6.09 -8.12
CA ASP A 389 -16.58 -5.32 -7.02
C ASP A 389 -15.58 -4.51 -6.16
N SER A 390 -14.34 -4.30 -6.65
CA SER A 390 -13.33 -3.43 -6.02
C SER A 390 -13.68 -1.94 -6.04
N CYS A 391 -14.53 -1.50 -6.97
CA CYS A 391 -14.94 -0.10 -7.15
C CYS A 391 -16.45 0.04 -7.38
N LYS A 392 -17.01 1.16 -6.93
CA LYS A 392 -18.44 1.50 -7.11
C LYS A 392 -18.61 2.70 -8.05
N PRO A 393 -19.76 2.85 -8.71
CA PRO A 393 -20.07 4.06 -9.47
C PRO A 393 -20.03 5.29 -8.56
N GLY A 394 -19.19 6.27 -8.92
CA GLY A 394 -18.88 7.47 -8.12
C GLY A 394 -17.47 7.48 -7.54
N ASP A 395 -16.81 6.33 -7.35
CA ASP A 395 -15.48 6.26 -6.77
C ASP A 395 -14.41 6.88 -7.71
N GLU A 396 -13.50 7.69 -7.17
CA GLU A 396 -12.28 8.10 -7.88
C GLU A 396 -11.23 6.98 -7.79
N ILE A 397 -10.86 6.42 -8.93
CA ILE A 397 -9.89 5.32 -9.02
C ILE A 397 -8.66 5.69 -9.83
N GLU A 398 -7.57 5.03 -9.45
CA GLU A 398 -6.30 4.95 -10.16
C GLU A 398 -6.16 3.50 -10.65
N LEU A 399 -6.15 3.33 -11.97
CA LEU A 399 -6.21 2.04 -12.65
C LEU A 399 -4.92 1.82 -13.45
N THR A 400 -4.17 0.80 -13.06
CA THR A 400 -3.01 0.29 -13.81
C THR A 400 -3.45 -0.92 -14.62
N GLY A 401 -3.22 -0.92 -15.92
CA GLY A 401 -3.69 -1.97 -16.82
C GLY A 401 -3.11 -1.91 -18.22
N VAL A 402 -3.40 -2.93 -19.03
CA VAL A 402 -2.89 -3.03 -20.41
C VAL A 402 -3.91 -2.43 -21.37
N TYR A 403 -3.50 -1.48 -22.21
CA TYR A 403 -4.40 -0.86 -23.18
C TYR A 403 -4.53 -1.72 -24.44
N THR A 404 -5.57 -2.54 -24.49
CA THR A 404 -5.80 -3.49 -25.58
C THR A 404 -6.80 -2.99 -26.61
N HIS A 405 -6.83 -3.67 -27.76
CA HIS A 405 -7.81 -3.43 -28.81
C HIS A 405 -8.47 -4.74 -29.24
N SER A 406 -9.71 -4.66 -29.70
CA SER A 406 -10.49 -5.80 -30.19
C SER A 406 -11.19 -5.42 -31.51
N TYR A 407 -11.23 -6.35 -32.45
CA TYR A 407 -11.99 -6.16 -33.68
C TYR A 407 -13.49 -6.26 -33.40
N ASP A 408 -14.24 -5.17 -33.62
CA ASP A 408 -15.69 -5.16 -33.59
C ASP A 408 -16.22 -4.88 -35.01
N GLY A 409 -16.81 -5.90 -35.63
CA GLY A 409 -17.41 -5.78 -36.95
C GLY A 409 -18.51 -4.71 -37.04
N SER A 410 -19.19 -4.43 -35.92
CA SER A 410 -20.27 -3.43 -35.85
C SER A 410 -19.75 -1.98 -35.98
N LEU A 411 -18.52 -1.71 -35.53
CA LEU A 411 -17.86 -0.40 -35.69
C LEU A 411 -17.44 -0.19 -37.15
N ASN A 412 -16.88 -1.22 -37.79
CA ASN A 412 -16.49 -1.17 -39.20
C ASN A 412 -17.68 -0.80 -40.11
N THR A 413 -18.85 -1.43 -39.91
CA THR A 413 -20.07 -1.11 -40.68
C THR A 413 -20.57 0.32 -40.45
N LYS A 414 -20.44 0.87 -39.23
CA LYS A 414 -20.90 2.23 -38.89
C LYS A 414 -19.97 3.32 -39.42
N HIS A 415 -18.66 3.07 -39.42
CA HIS A 415 -17.66 4.07 -39.79
C HIS A 415 -17.19 3.98 -41.24
N GLY A 416 -17.41 2.85 -41.93
CA GLY A 416 -16.94 2.63 -43.30
C GLY A 416 -15.43 2.38 -43.43
N PHE A 417 -14.74 2.26 -42.30
CA PHE A 417 -13.30 2.01 -42.17
C PHE A 417 -13.06 1.02 -41.03
N PRO A 418 -11.97 0.21 -41.07
CA PRO A 418 -11.65 -0.78 -40.04
C PRO A 418 -11.25 -0.10 -38.72
N VAL A 419 -12.24 0.21 -37.89
CA VAL A 419 -12.08 0.77 -36.55
C VAL A 419 -12.12 -0.36 -35.53
N PHE A 420 -11.09 -0.44 -34.69
CA PHE A 420 -11.03 -1.36 -33.55
C PHE A 420 -11.59 -0.68 -32.29
N ALA A 421 -12.31 -1.44 -31.46
CA ALA A 421 -12.68 -1.00 -30.12
C ALA A 421 -11.44 -1.07 -29.21
N THR A 422 -11.35 -0.18 -28.22
CA THR A 422 -10.21 -0.09 -27.29
C THR A 422 -10.69 -0.30 -25.86
N VAL A 423 -10.05 -1.21 -25.11
CA VAL A 423 -10.46 -1.59 -23.76
C VAL A 423 -9.21 -1.76 -22.89
N ILE A 424 -9.25 -1.23 -21.67
CA ILE A 424 -8.16 -1.41 -20.70
C ILE A 424 -8.39 -2.71 -19.92
N LEU A 425 -7.43 -3.63 -19.94
CA LEU A 425 -7.46 -4.80 -19.07
C LEU A 425 -6.80 -4.42 -17.75
N ALA A 426 -7.58 -4.29 -16.69
CA ALA A 426 -7.04 -3.86 -15.40
C ALA A 426 -6.11 -4.93 -14.83
N ASN A 427 -4.89 -4.53 -14.45
CA ASN A 427 -4.03 -5.34 -13.60
C ASN A 427 -4.18 -4.95 -12.14
N ASN A 428 -4.44 -3.68 -11.81
CA ASN A 428 -4.56 -3.21 -10.44
C ASN A 428 -5.49 -1.99 -10.37
N VAL A 429 -6.23 -1.87 -9.26
CA VAL A 429 -7.18 -0.79 -9.00
C VAL A 429 -6.93 -0.27 -7.59
N VAL A 430 -6.56 1.00 -7.49
CA VAL A 430 -6.40 1.71 -6.21
C VAL A 430 -7.45 2.81 -6.14
N ARG A 431 -8.33 2.76 -5.15
CA ARG A 431 -9.28 3.86 -4.89
C ARG A 431 -8.54 4.99 -4.19
N LYS A 432 -8.75 6.24 -4.59
CA LYS A 432 -8.08 7.38 -3.92
C LYS A 432 -8.54 7.55 -2.48
N ASP A 433 -9.82 7.32 -2.23
CA ASP A 433 -10.42 7.43 -0.89
C ASP A 433 -9.85 6.40 0.09
N ASP A 434 -9.39 5.24 -0.42
CA ASP A 434 -8.74 4.19 0.38
C ASP A 434 -7.34 4.58 0.87
N LYS A 435 -6.75 5.71 0.44
CA LYS A 435 -5.46 6.18 1.01
C LYS A 435 -5.59 6.59 2.50
N VAL A 436 -6.81 6.65 3.04
CA VAL A 436 -7.11 6.83 4.48
C VAL A 436 -7.33 5.48 5.19
N ALA A 437 -7.46 4.37 4.45
CA ALA A 437 -7.81 3.07 5.01
C ALA A 437 -6.57 2.35 5.58
N VAL A 438 -6.42 2.44 6.91
CA VAL A 438 -5.83 1.53 7.94
C VAL A 438 -4.92 0.35 7.50
N GLY A 439 -5.17 -0.34 6.40
CA GLY A 439 -4.48 -1.56 5.97
C GLY A 439 -3.00 -1.41 5.55
N THR A 440 -2.50 -0.18 5.41
CA THR A 440 -1.06 0.09 5.16
C THR A 440 -0.34 0.73 6.35
N LEU A 441 -0.99 0.85 7.51
CA LEU A 441 -0.30 1.29 8.73
C LEU A 441 0.80 0.29 9.08
N THR A 442 2.03 0.77 9.19
CA THR A 442 3.14 -0.06 9.63
C THR A 442 3.03 -0.35 11.13
N ASP A 443 3.75 -1.37 11.59
CA ASP A 443 3.90 -1.62 13.03
C ASP A 443 4.55 -0.42 13.75
N GLU A 444 5.32 0.41 13.04
CA GLU A 444 5.90 1.65 13.55
C GLU A 444 4.86 2.76 13.69
N ASP A 445 4.01 2.97 12.69
CA ASP A 445 2.88 3.92 12.78
C ASP A 445 1.97 3.55 13.94
N THR A 446 1.65 2.25 14.07
CA THR A 446 0.83 1.73 15.16
C THR A 446 1.48 1.98 16.52
N ARG A 447 2.80 1.77 16.64
CA ARG A 447 3.57 2.10 17.86
C ARG A 447 3.60 3.61 18.14
N ALA A 448 3.71 4.45 17.11
CA ALA A 448 3.69 5.90 17.23
C ALA A 448 2.33 6.43 17.71
N ILE A 449 1.23 5.91 17.13
CA ILE A 449 -0.15 6.21 17.54
C ILE A 449 -0.36 5.80 19.02
N LEU A 450 0.08 4.60 19.40
CA LEU A 450 0.01 4.13 20.80
C LEU A 450 0.85 4.96 21.77
N LYS A 451 1.98 5.52 21.32
CA LYS A 451 2.80 6.45 22.12
C LYS A 451 2.12 7.81 22.27
N LEU A 452 1.52 8.35 21.20
CA LEU A 452 0.81 9.62 21.21
C LEU A 452 -0.51 9.57 22.00
N SER A 453 -1.22 8.44 21.97
CA SER A 453 -2.48 8.26 22.72
C SER A 453 -2.33 8.30 24.25
N ARG A 454 -1.09 8.22 24.76
CA ARG A 454 -0.76 8.31 26.19
C ARG A 454 -0.41 9.72 26.65
N ASP A 455 -0.32 10.70 25.74
CA ASP A 455 -0.12 12.10 26.09
C ASP A 455 -1.42 12.67 26.67
N GLU A 456 -1.40 13.13 27.92
CA GLU A 456 -2.58 13.68 28.59
C GLU A 456 -3.18 14.88 27.83
N ARG A 457 -2.34 15.61 27.08
CA ARG A 457 -2.77 16.78 26.27
C ARG A 457 -3.12 16.41 24.83
N ILE A 458 -3.32 15.13 24.51
CA ILE A 458 -3.62 14.68 23.14
C ILE A 458 -4.89 15.32 22.57
N GLY A 459 -5.89 15.61 23.40
CA GLY A 459 -7.12 16.31 22.99
C GLY A 459 -6.83 17.69 22.41
N ASP A 460 -6.14 18.54 23.15
CA ASP A 460 -5.78 19.90 22.72
C ASP A 460 -4.87 19.89 21.50
N ARG A 461 -3.93 18.93 21.43
CA ARG A 461 -3.09 18.72 20.25
C ARG A 461 -3.90 18.36 19.00
N ILE A 462 -4.94 17.55 19.15
CA ILE A 462 -5.89 17.22 18.06
C ILE A 462 -6.69 18.46 17.67
N PHE A 463 -7.23 19.24 18.62
CA PHE A 463 -8.01 20.43 18.31
C PHE A 463 -7.18 21.50 17.59
N ALA A 464 -5.94 21.73 18.04
CA ALA A 464 -4.98 22.61 17.36
C ALA A 464 -4.58 22.13 15.95
N SER A 465 -4.68 20.82 15.67
CA SER A 465 -4.42 20.27 14.33
C SER A 465 -5.58 20.47 13.33
N ILE A 466 -6.78 20.81 13.80
CA ILE A 466 -7.92 21.12 12.93
C ILE A 466 -7.83 22.57 12.44
N ALA A 467 -7.66 22.73 11.13
CA ALA A 467 -7.56 24.02 10.45
C ALA A 467 -6.49 24.96 11.08
N PRO A 468 -5.20 24.56 11.10
CA PRO A 468 -4.12 25.33 11.75
C PRO A 468 -3.87 26.71 11.10
N SER A 469 -4.33 26.92 9.86
CA SER A 469 -4.30 28.20 9.16
C SER A 469 -5.36 29.20 9.66
N VAL A 470 -6.30 28.79 10.50
CA VAL A 470 -7.33 29.66 11.09
C VAL A 470 -6.97 29.93 12.55
N TYR A 471 -6.63 31.18 12.84
CA TYR A 471 -6.37 31.63 14.21
C TYR A 471 -7.67 31.67 15.04
N GLY A 472 -7.61 31.17 16.28
CA GLY A 472 -8.74 31.13 17.20
C GLY A 472 -9.84 30.12 16.81
N HIS A 473 -11.07 30.41 17.24
CA HIS A 473 -12.26 29.55 17.08
C HIS A 473 -12.12 28.13 17.68
N GLU A 474 -11.41 28.00 18.80
CA GLU A 474 -11.12 26.71 19.44
C GLU A 474 -12.38 25.89 19.79
N ASP A 475 -13.48 26.51 20.21
CA ASP A 475 -14.75 25.81 20.43
C ASP A 475 -15.31 25.16 19.15
N ILE A 476 -15.16 25.84 18.00
CA ILE A 476 -15.60 25.34 16.70
C ILE A 476 -14.67 24.22 16.21
N LYS A 477 -13.35 24.40 16.35
CA LYS A 477 -12.36 23.34 16.06
C LYS A 477 -12.62 22.09 16.90
N ARG A 478 -12.91 22.25 18.19
CA ARG A 478 -13.30 21.15 19.09
C ARG A 478 -14.60 20.48 18.65
N GLY A 479 -15.63 21.25 18.29
CA GLY A 479 -16.88 20.72 17.74
C GLY A 479 -16.67 19.90 16.46
N ILE A 480 -15.87 20.41 15.52
CA ILE A 480 -15.49 19.72 14.28
C ILE A 480 -14.70 18.44 14.59
N ALA A 481 -13.70 18.49 15.46
CA ALA A 481 -12.91 17.32 15.85
C ALA A 481 -13.80 16.20 16.42
N LEU A 482 -14.66 16.52 17.39
CA LEU A 482 -15.61 15.57 17.98
C LEU A 482 -16.59 15.01 16.93
N ALA A 483 -17.04 15.82 15.98
CA ALA A 483 -17.89 15.36 14.88
C ALA A 483 -17.16 14.44 13.88
N LEU A 484 -15.85 14.66 13.64
CA LEU A 484 -15.02 13.84 12.75
C LEU A 484 -14.73 12.45 13.34
N PHE A 485 -14.39 12.35 14.63
CA PHE A 485 -14.25 11.05 15.30
C PHE A 485 -15.59 10.34 15.52
N GLY A 486 -16.68 11.11 15.66
CA GLY A 486 -18.02 10.58 15.88
C GLY A 486 -18.23 10.05 17.30
N GLY A 487 -19.28 9.25 17.47
CA GLY A 487 -19.65 8.65 18.77
C GLY A 487 -19.97 7.16 18.67
N GLU A 488 -20.09 6.51 19.83
CA GLU A 488 -20.45 5.09 19.90
C GLU A 488 -21.93 4.85 19.54
N PRO A 489 -22.25 3.99 18.55
CA PRO A 489 -23.62 3.71 18.15
C PRO A 489 -24.30 2.76 19.15
N LYS A 490 -24.97 3.32 20.15
CA LYS A 490 -25.79 2.57 21.10
C LYS A 490 -27.13 2.18 20.45
N ASN A 491 -27.43 0.88 20.40
CA ASN A 491 -28.62 0.30 19.76
C ASN A 491 -29.72 -0.14 20.77
N PRO A 492 -30.52 0.77 21.34
CA PRO A 492 -31.80 0.43 21.98
C PRO A 492 -32.91 0.32 20.90
N GLY A 493 -32.88 -0.74 20.11
CA GLY A 493 -34.03 -1.20 19.29
C GLY A 493 -34.43 -0.39 18.05
N THR A 494 -34.03 0.88 17.92
CA THR A 494 -34.32 1.74 16.75
C THR A 494 -33.07 2.48 16.26
N LEU A 495 -33.05 2.83 14.97
CA LEU A 495 -31.95 3.53 14.30
C LEU A 495 -31.73 4.94 14.88
N ASN A 496 -30.90 5.04 15.91
CA ASN A 496 -30.41 6.31 16.41
C ASN A 496 -29.42 6.92 15.41
N ALA A 497 -29.56 8.22 15.14
CA ALA A 497 -28.65 8.96 14.25
C ALA A 497 -27.22 8.93 14.81
N LYS A 498 -26.24 8.60 13.96
CA LYS A 498 -24.87 8.24 14.38
C LYS A 498 -23.86 9.39 14.32
N CYS A 499 -24.24 10.50 13.69
CA CYS A 499 -23.34 11.61 13.42
C CYS A 499 -23.71 12.81 14.30
N PHE A 500 -22.74 13.36 15.03
CA PHE A 500 -22.91 14.70 15.60
C PHE A 500 -22.99 15.70 14.46
N HIS A 501 -24.09 16.45 14.38
CA HIS A 501 -24.13 17.68 13.59
C HIS A 501 -23.56 18.80 14.44
N CYS A 502 -22.50 19.45 13.95
CA CYS A 502 -22.10 20.76 14.47
C CYS A 502 -23.02 21.80 13.81
N CYS A 503 -23.76 22.56 14.62
CA CYS A 503 -24.59 23.68 14.18
C CYS A 503 -23.87 25.01 14.43
#